data_AF-A0A962T6Q1-F1
#
_entry.id   AF-A0A962T6Q1-F1
#
_cell.length_a   1.000
_cell.length_b   1.000
_cell.length_c   1.000
_cell.angle_alpha   90.00
_cell.angle_beta   90.00
_cell.angle_gamma   90.00
#
_symmetry.space_group_name_H-M   'P 1'
#
loop_
_entity.id
_entity.type
_entity.pdbx_description
1 polymer ?
#
loop_
_entity_poly.entity_id
_entity_poly.type
_entity_poly.pdbx_seq_one_letter_code
_entity_poly.pdbx_strand_id
1 'polypeptide(L)'
;MGGWDSLGYPRSETWELDQSVWKTHRKAGPGTRTAHCLSYNSSLGQTVLFGGIGKSGQTLGDTWVWDGNSWSKLSGKGPDARAHAAMAYDESRNTLVLFGGLHRDSSAWYGDTWEWNGYQWEKISTDGPDSRAFHCMAFDRHANRVVLFGGAKSTFEEFGDTWLWNGKIWKEVDNHGPSPRRSHAMTYVPGLTSIVMFGGLSNGQRLDDMWQWDGSNWSIQ
;
A
#
# COMPACT_ATOMS: atom_id res chain seq x y z
N MET A 1 -9.02 8.23 6.69
CA MET A 1 -8.21 8.88 7.74
C MET A 1 -7.05 9.60 7.08
N GLY A 2 -6.63 10.75 7.61
CA GLY A 2 -5.52 11.55 7.03
C GLY A 2 -5.98 12.58 5.98
N GLY A 3 -5.01 13.18 5.30
CA GLY A 3 -5.23 14.24 4.30
C GLY A 3 -5.05 15.66 4.86
N TRP A 4 -5.19 16.66 3.99
CA TRP A 4 -5.11 18.08 4.33
C TRP A 4 -6.49 18.72 4.15
N ASP A 5 -6.85 19.66 5.01
CA ASP A 5 -8.02 20.51 4.76
C ASP A 5 -7.73 21.64 3.77
N SER A 6 -8.77 22.40 3.42
CA SER A 6 -8.69 23.55 2.51
C SER A 6 -7.81 24.69 3.02
N LEU A 7 -7.39 24.65 4.28
CA LEU A 7 -6.50 25.62 4.91
C LEU A 7 -5.07 25.09 5.03
N GLY A 8 -4.79 23.88 4.53
CA GLY A 8 -3.47 23.27 4.60
C GLY A 8 -3.12 22.77 6.00
N TYR A 9 -4.10 22.37 6.82
CA TYR A 9 -3.85 21.63 8.06
C TYR A 9 -4.08 20.13 7.89
N PRO A 10 -3.18 19.28 8.40
CA PRO A 10 -3.32 17.84 8.26
C PRO A 10 -4.36 17.31 9.25
N ARG A 11 -5.22 16.39 8.81
CA ARG A 11 -6.30 15.78 9.61
C ARG A 11 -5.88 14.44 10.24
N SER A 12 -6.38 14.15 11.44
CA SER A 12 -6.17 12.88 12.17
C SER A 12 -7.48 12.15 12.45
N GLU A 13 -8.60 12.68 11.97
CA GLU A 13 -9.91 12.12 12.24
C GLU A 13 -10.11 10.78 11.51
N THR A 14 -10.73 9.84 12.21
CA THR A 14 -11.26 8.61 11.61
C THR A 14 -12.71 8.85 11.23
N TRP A 15 -12.99 8.64 9.96
CA TRP A 15 -14.32 8.74 9.39
C TRP A 15 -14.71 7.35 8.88
N GLU A 16 -15.86 6.87 9.31
CA GLU A 16 -16.48 5.63 8.84
C GLU A 16 -17.75 6.00 8.07
N LEU A 17 -17.87 5.47 6.86
CA LEU A 17 -19.11 5.57 6.08
C LEU A 17 -19.93 4.31 6.32
N ASP A 18 -21.07 4.48 6.97
CA ASP A 18 -22.05 3.41 7.21
C ASP A 18 -23.28 3.69 6.34
N GLN A 19 -23.42 2.92 5.25
CA GLN A 19 -24.43 3.04 4.20
C GLN A 19 -24.46 4.40 3.47
N SER A 20 -24.81 5.47 4.17
CA SER A 20 -24.88 6.85 3.67
C SER A 20 -24.55 7.91 4.72
N VAL A 21 -24.21 7.50 5.95
CA VAL A 21 -23.94 8.40 7.08
C VAL A 21 -22.48 8.32 7.46
N TRP A 22 -21.82 9.47 7.49
CA TRP A 22 -20.47 9.61 8.03
C TRP A 22 -20.51 9.70 9.55
N LYS A 23 -19.88 8.73 10.22
CA LYS A 23 -19.66 8.76 11.67
C LYS A 23 -18.22 9.12 11.97
N THR A 24 -18.04 10.02 12.94
CA THR A 24 -16.72 10.46 13.40
C THR A 24 -16.38 9.73 14.70
N HIS A 25 -15.23 9.08 14.72
CA HIS A 25 -14.70 8.43 15.92
C HIS A 25 -13.72 9.40 16.60
N ARG A 26 -14.11 10.00 17.72
CA ARG A 26 -13.32 11.02 18.46
C ARG A 26 -12.28 10.46 19.43
N LYS A 27 -12.07 9.14 19.47
CA LYS A 27 -11.08 8.51 20.34
C LYS A 27 -9.65 8.78 19.83
N ALA A 28 -8.70 8.83 20.76
CA ALA A 28 -7.28 8.95 20.44
C ALA A 28 -6.86 7.85 19.45
N GLY A 29 -6.02 8.21 18.48
CA GLY A 29 -5.59 7.33 17.42
C GLY A 29 -4.28 7.82 16.79
N PRO A 30 -3.89 7.29 15.63
CA PRO A 30 -2.68 7.73 14.96
C PRO A 30 -2.72 9.24 14.71
N GLY A 31 -1.62 9.91 15.05
CA GLY A 31 -1.44 11.34 14.75
C GLY A 31 -1.54 11.64 13.25
N THR A 32 -1.74 12.91 12.92
CA THR A 32 -1.90 13.40 11.55
C THR A 32 -0.72 12.96 10.67
N ARG A 33 -1.04 12.39 9.50
CA ARG A 33 -0.03 11.83 8.60
C ARG A 33 -0.52 11.69 7.15
N THR A 34 0.43 11.62 6.22
CA THR A 34 0.21 11.28 4.80
C THR A 34 1.09 10.09 4.40
N ALA A 35 0.92 9.55 3.19
CA ALA A 35 1.79 8.52 2.61
C ALA A 35 1.96 7.25 3.48
N HIS A 36 0.99 6.99 4.37
CA HIS A 36 0.93 5.81 5.22
C HIS A 36 0.28 4.66 4.44
N CYS A 37 0.57 3.43 4.85
CA CYS A 37 -0.18 2.26 4.41
C CYS A 37 -1.42 2.11 5.29
N LEU A 38 -2.56 1.76 4.70
CA LEU A 38 -3.78 1.41 5.40
C LEU A 38 -4.43 0.23 4.68
N SER A 39 -4.72 -0.86 5.39
CA SER A 39 -5.36 -2.03 4.80
C SER A 39 -6.22 -2.76 5.82
N TYR A 40 -7.25 -3.45 5.34
CA TYR A 40 -8.20 -4.18 6.16
C TYR A 40 -7.86 -5.67 6.13
N ASN A 41 -7.57 -6.23 7.30
CA ASN A 41 -7.46 -7.66 7.51
C ASN A 41 -8.87 -8.20 7.82
N SER A 42 -9.53 -8.79 6.82
CA SER A 42 -10.90 -9.26 6.97
C SER A 42 -11.04 -10.50 7.85
N SER A 43 -10.02 -11.35 7.95
CA SER A 43 -10.06 -12.51 8.86
C SER A 43 -10.13 -12.13 10.34
N LEU A 44 -9.60 -10.95 10.70
CA LEU A 44 -9.56 -10.47 12.09
C LEU A 44 -10.49 -9.29 12.33
N GLY A 45 -11.15 -8.77 11.30
CA GLY A 45 -11.97 -7.57 11.40
C GLY A 45 -11.17 -6.32 11.75
N GLN A 46 -9.90 -6.25 11.35
CA GLN A 46 -8.97 -5.21 11.78
C GLN A 46 -8.54 -4.30 10.64
N THR A 47 -8.48 -2.99 10.87
CA THR A 47 -7.77 -2.07 9.96
C THR A 47 -6.39 -1.79 10.52
N VAL A 48 -5.35 -2.04 9.72
CA VAL A 48 -3.95 -1.83 10.12
C VAL A 48 -3.41 -0.62 9.37
N LEU A 49 -2.83 0.33 10.12
CA LEU A 49 -2.10 1.47 9.61
C LEU A 49 -0.62 1.29 9.93
N PHE A 50 0.25 1.58 8.96
CA PHE A 50 1.69 1.59 9.16
C PHE A 50 2.36 2.81 8.54
N GLY A 51 3.26 3.42 9.32
CA GLY A 51 4.21 4.42 8.88
C GLY A 51 3.59 5.72 8.34
N GLY A 52 4.20 6.25 7.27
CA GLY A 52 3.84 7.51 6.64
C GLY A 52 4.68 8.71 7.10
N ILE A 53 4.23 9.90 6.75
CA ILE A 53 4.90 11.18 7.05
C ILE A 53 4.03 11.94 8.04
N GLY A 54 4.56 12.22 9.23
CA GLY A 54 3.86 12.94 10.29
C GLY A 54 3.81 14.46 10.06
N LYS A 55 3.08 15.18 10.94
CA LYS A 55 2.89 16.64 10.86
C LYS A 55 4.18 17.46 10.69
N SER A 56 5.25 17.11 11.40
CA SER A 56 6.54 17.79 11.32
C SER A 56 7.43 17.30 10.18
N GLY A 57 6.90 16.46 9.28
CA GLY A 57 7.61 15.94 8.11
C GLY A 57 8.46 14.70 8.37
N GLN A 58 8.55 14.24 9.63
CA GLN A 58 9.28 13.04 10.02
C GLN A 58 8.67 11.78 9.44
N THR A 59 9.53 10.85 9.04
CA THR A 59 9.11 9.51 8.63
C THR A 59 8.70 8.70 9.87
N LEU A 60 7.53 8.06 9.83
CA LEU A 60 7.00 7.26 10.92
C LEU A 60 7.17 5.76 10.64
N GLY A 61 7.33 4.97 11.70
CA GLY A 61 7.38 3.50 11.66
C GLY A 61 6.45 2.85 12.70
N ASP A 62 5.46 3.59 13.19
CA ASP A 62 4.48 3.05 14.12
C ASP A 62 3.41 2.22 13.39
N THR A 63 2.96 1.17 14.08
CA THR A 63 1.81 0.35 13.67
C THR A 63 0.62 0.69 14.56
N TRP A 64 -0.53 0.92 13.95
CA TRP A 64 -1.81 1.11 14.63
C TRP A 64 -2.82 0.11 14.12
N VAL A 65 -3.62 -0.44 15.03
CA VAL A 65 -4.70 -1.38 14.68
C VAL A 65 -6.02 -0.82 15.19
N TRP A 66 -7.02 -0.82 14.31
CA TRP A 66 -8.41 -0.51 14.62
C TRP A 66 -9.20 -1.81 14.69
N ASP A 67 -9.89 -2.02 15.81
CA ASP A 67 -10.69 -3.22 16.08
C ASP A 67 -12.19 -3.06 15.75
N GLY A 68 -12.57 -1.96 15.09
CA GLY A 68 -13.98 -1.57 14.88
C GLY A 68 -14.49 -0.52 15.87
N ASN A 69 -13.78 -0.28 16.97
CA ASN A 69 -14.22 0.61 18.06
C ASN A 69 -13.12 1.54 18.61
N SER A 70 -11.86 1.13 18.55
CA SER A 70 -10.71 1.88 19.06
C SER A 70 -9.42 1.59 18.31
N TRP A 71 -8.57 2.63 18.23
CA TRP A 71 -7.21 2.51 17.76
C TRP A 71 -6.29 2.09 18.91
N SER A 72 -5.45 1.10 18.65
CA SER A 72 -4.37 0.68 19.55
C SER A 72 -3.04 0.81 18.83
N LYS A 73 -2.11 1.57 19.43
CA LYS A 73 -0.72 1.60 18.96
C LYS A 73 -0.02 0.34 19.44
N LEU A 74 0.58 -0.39 18.52
CA LEU A 74 1.32 -1.60 18.87
C LEU A 74 2.77 -1.28 19.19
N SER A 75 3.29 -1.94 20.22
CA SER A 75 4.72 -1.99 20.54
C SER A 75 5.30 -3.30 19.99
N GLY A 76 6.47 -3.23 19.38
CA GLY A 76 7.11 -4.41 18.82
C GLY A 76 8.16 -4.07 17.78
N LYS A 77 8.91 -5.08 17.36
CA LYS A 77 9.76 -4.99 16.17
C LYS A 77 8.87 -5.05 14.93
N GLY A 78 9.22 -4.27 13.92
CA GLY A 78 8.53 -4.22 12.64
C GLY A 78 9.41 -3.58 11.59
N PRO A 79 8.85 -3.25 10.41
CA PRO A 79 9.59 -2.57 9.37
C PRO A 79 10.12 -1.23 9.89
N ASP A 80 11.30 -0.83 9.40
CA ASP A 80 11.83 0.51 9.67
C ASP A 80 10.86 1.59 9.19
N ALA A 81 10.97 2.77 9.81
CA ALA A 81 10.15 3.93 9.46
C ALA A 81 10.21 4.24 7.96
N ARG A 82 9.03 4.31 7.33
CA ARG A 82 8.91 4.50 5.88
C ARG A 82 7.58 5.11 5.48
N ALA A 83 7.60 5.76 4.33
CA ALA A 83 6.45 6.32 3.65
C ALA A 83 6.39 5.80 2.21
N HIS A 84 5.24 5.92 1.55
CA HIS A 84 5.04 5.54 0.15
C HIS A 84 5.37 4.06 -0.15
N ALA A 85 5.33 3.20 0.87
CA ALA A 85 5.23 1.76 0.72
C ALA A 85 3.83 1.38 0.22
N ALA A 86 3.65 0.12 -0.19
CA ALA A 86 2.35 -0.44 -0.49
C ALA A 86 2.04 -1.61 0.46
N MET A 87 0.74 -1.80 0.75
CA MET A 87 0.24 -2.87 1.61
C MET A 87 -1.02 -3.47 1.03
N ALA A 88 -1.09 -4.80 0.95
CA ALA A 88 -2.25 -5.53 0.44
C ALA A 88 -2.57 -6.72 1.35
N TYR A 89 -3.86 -7.05 1.49
CA TYR A 89 -4.31 -8.22 2.24
C TYR A 89 -4.35 -9.44 1.32
N ASP A 90 -3.52 -10.43 1.63
CA ASP A 90 -3.53 -11.74 0.97
C ASP A 90 -4.61 -12.61 1.61
N GLU A 91 -5.78 -12.66 0.98
CA GLU A 91 -6.95 -13.39 1.48
C GLU A 91 -6.71 -14.90 1.54
N SER A 92 -5.82 -15.44 0.69
CA SER A 92 -5.54 -16.88 0.67
C SER A 92 -4.71 -17.34 1.88
N ARG A 93 -3.97 -16.41 2.49
CA ARG A 93 -3.05 -16.68 3.62
C ARG A 93 -3.43 -15.91 4.88
N ASN A 94 -4.49 -15.11 4.84
CA ASN A 94 -4.98 -14.28 5.95
C ASN A 94 -3.92 -13.35 6.55
N THR A 95 -3.08 -12.74 5.71
CA THR A 95 -1.96 -11.87 6.13
C THR A 95 -1.94 -10.57 5.36
N LEU A 96 -1.43 -9.48 5.96
CA LEU A 96 -1.10 -8.28 5.19
C LEU A 96 0.33 -8.36 4.71
N VAL A 97 0.56 -8.09 3.45
CA VAL A 97 1.89 -8.00 2.84
C VAL A 97 2.23 -6.54 2.68
N LEU A 98 3.37 -6.11 3.21
CA LEU A 98 3.94 -4.78 3.04
C LEU A 98 5.25 -4.88 2.25
N PHE A 99 5.42 -4.01 1.26
CA PHE A 99 6.64 -3.95 0.47
C PHE A 99 7.13 -2.52 0.25
N GLY A 100 8.45 -2.39 0.24
CA GLY A 100 9.15 -1.18 -0.20
C GLY A 100 8.87 0.05 0.66
N GLY A 101 8.88 1.21 0.02
CA GLY A 101 8.78 2.53 0.63
C GLY A 101 10.14 3.21 0.78
N LEU A 102 10.13 4.43 1.33
CA LEU A 102 11.33 5.22 1.57
C LEU A 102 11.31 5.90 2.93
N HIS A 103 12.49 6.15 3.47
CA HIS A 103 12.69 7.05 4.61
C HIS A 103 13.14 8.41 4.09
N ARG A 104 12.33 9.44 4.33
CA ARG A 104 12.55 10.77 3.76
C ARG A 104 13.83 11.42 4.27
N ASP A 105 14.11 11.29 5.57
CA ASP A 105 15.23 12.01 6.21
C ASP A 105 16.60 11.36 5.97
N SER A 106 16.66 10.02 5.87
CA SER A 106 17.91 9.28 5.60
C SER A 106 18.12 8.95 4.12
N SER A 107 17.17 9.30 3.25
CA SER A 107 17.14 8.89 1.84
C SER A 107 17.22 7.37 1.61
N ALA A 108 16.90 6.55 2.62
CA ALA A 108 16.86 5.10 2.48
C ALA A 108 15.66 4.68 1.64
N TRP A 109 15.86 3.75 0.70
CA TRP A 109 14.80 3.11 -0.06
C TRP A 109 14.79 1.63 0.27
N TYR A 110 13.60 1.09 0.51
CA TYR A 110 13.43 -0.28 0.97
C TYR A 110 12.95 -1.17 -0.18
N GLY A 111 13.41 -2.41 -0.18
CA GLY A 111 12.99 -3.51 -1.06
C GLY A 111 12.71 -4.78 -0.27
N ASP A 112 12.43 -4.65 1.03
CA ASP A 112 12.09 -5.78 1.90
C ASP A 112 10.58 -6.01 1.94
N THR A 113 10.21 -7.28 2.13
CA THR A 113 8.83 -7.75 2.26
C THR A 113 8.58 -8.14 3.71
N TRP A 114 7.51 -7.59 4.27
CA TRP A 114 7.04 -7.89 5.61
C TRP A 114 5.62 -8.42 5.58
N GLU A 115 5.31 -9.32 6.51
CA GLU A 115 3.96 -9.84 6.67
C GLU A 115 3.41 -9.61 8.07
N TRP A 116 2.12 -9.28 8.13
CA TRP A 116 1.37 -9.07 9.37
C TRP A 116 0.43 -10.25 9.60
N ASN A 117 0.71 -11.04 10.64
CA ASN A 117 -0.09 -12.21 10.99
C ASN A 117 -1.32 -11.90 11.89
N GLY A 118 -1.59 -10.63 12.16
CA GLY A 118 -2.65 -10.21 13.11
C GLY A 118 -2.13 -9.65 14.43
N TYR A 119 -0.89 -9.96 14.78
CA TYR A 119 -0.32 -9.61 16.10
C TYR A 119 1.07 -8.99 16.00
N GLN A 120 1.88 -9.40 15.04
CA GLN A 120 3.23 -8.91 14.84
C GLN A 120 3.65 -8.92 13.38
N TRP A 121 4.64 -8.10 13.07
CA TRP A 121 5.32 -8.09 11.78
C TRP A 121 6.43 -9.13 11.74
N GLU A 122 6.55 -9.81 10.62
CA GLU A 122 7.66 -10.71 10.30
C GLU A 122 8.30 -10.30 8.97
N LYS A 123 9.63 -10.21 8.92
CA LYS A 123 10.35 -9.96 7.66
C LYS A 123 10.46 -11.28 6.92
N ILE A 124 9.84 -11.38 5.74
CA ILE A 124 9.75 -12.63 4.99
C ILE A 124 10.80 -12.74 3.89
N SER A 125 11.12 -11.62 3.21
CA SER A 125 12.09 -11.63 2.10
C SER A 125 12.81 -10.30 1.96
N THR A 126 14.06 -10.35 1.49
CA THR A 126 14.81 -9.21 0.93
C THR A 126 15.11 -9.40 -0.55
N ASP A 127 14.69 -10.52 -1.13
CA ASP A 127 14.83 -10.84 -2.55
C ASP A 127 13.52 -10.50 -3.28
N GLY A 128 13.63 -10.17 -4.57
CA GLY A 128 12.48 -9.85 -5.42
C GLY A 128 12.66 -8.50 -6.13
N PRO A 129 11.61 -7.66 -6.20
CA PRO A 129 11.69 -6.37 -6.86
C PRO A 129 12.76 -5.48 -6.23
N ASP A 130 13.41 -4.66 -7.05
CA ASP A 130 14.31 -3.61 -6.55
C ASP A 130 13.61 -2.65 -5.58
N SER A 131 14.40 -2.01 -4.71
CA SER A 131 13.90 -1.05 -3.74
C SER A 131 13.17 0.11 -4.42
N ARG A 132 11.95 0.39 -3.94
CA ARG A 132 11.03 1.29 -4.62
C ARG A 132 9.97 1.87 -3.70
N ALA A 133 9.36 2.95 -4.14
CA ALA A 133 8.25 3.61 -3.49
C ALA A 133 7.25 4.10 -4.54
N PHE A 134 6.09 4.57 -4.09
CA PHE A 134 5.02 5.10 -4.97
C PHE A 134 4.42 4.07 -5.95
N HIS A 135 4.67 2.78 -5.70
CA HIS A 135 4.04 1.67 -6.40
C HIS A 135 2.69 1.35 -5.75
N CYS A 136 1.91 0.46 -6.37
CA CYS A 136 0.71 -0.09 -5.76
C CYS A 136 0.77 -1.61 -5.67
N MET A 137 0.02 -2.15 -4.71
CA MET A 137 -0.20 -3.58 -4.55
C MET A 137 -1.69 -3.88 -4.40
N ALA A 138 -2.15 -4.98 -4.98
CA ALA A 138 -3.51 -5.49 -4.80
C ALA A 138 -3.51 -7.01 -4.81
N PHE A 139 -4.41 -7.63 -4.06
CA PHE A 139 -4.58 -9.08 -4.08
C PHE A 139 -5.49 -9.48 -5.24
N ASP A 140 -4.98 -10.36 -6.09
CA ASP A 140 -5.75 -10.99 -7.15
C ASP A 140 -6.31 -12.33 -6.66
N ARG A 141 -7.63 -12.38 -6.49
CA ARG A 141 -8.35 -13.58 -6.05
C ARG A 141 -8.35 -14.70 -7.09
N HIS A 142 -8.19 -14.38 -8.37
CA HIS A 142 -8.16 -15.39 -9.43
C HIS A 142 -6.81 -16.13 -9.40
N ALA A 143 -5.70 -15.39 -9.37
CA ALA A 143 -4.37 -15.96 -9.28
C ALA A 143 -3.96 -16.43 -7.86
N ASN A 144 -4.69 -15.99 -6.83
CA ASN A 144 -4.30 -16.11 -5.41
C ASN A 144 -2.88 -15.56 -5.17
N ARG A 145 -2.63 -14.34 -5.65
CA ARG A 145 -1.33 -13.67 -5.55
C ARG A 145 -1.53 -12.22 -5.20
N VAL A 146 -0.59 -11.65 -4.45
CA VAL A 146 -0.47 -10.19 -4.39
C VAL A 146 0.30 -9.73 -5.64
N VAL A 147 -0.28 -8.79 -6.37
CA VAL A 147 0.30 -8.17 -7.55
C VAL A 147 0.89 -6.84 -7.14
N LEU A 148 2.14 -6.58 -7.53
CA LEU A 148 2.81 -5.29 -7.44
C LEU A 148 3.03 -4.76 -8.86
N PHE A 149 2.84 -3.45 -9.05
CA PHE A 149 3.23 -2.79 -10.29
C PHE A 149 3.91 -1.44 -10.07
N GLY A 150 4.94 -1.20 -10.87
CA GLY A 150 5.57 0.09 -11.05
C GLY A 150 6.21 0.68 -9.80
N GLY A 151 6.02 1.99 -9.62
CA GLY A 151 6.74 2.81 -8.63
C GLY A 151 7.96 3.47 -9.25
N ALA A 152 8.88 3.94 -8.41
CA ALA A 152 10.15 4.49 -8.85
C ALA A 152 11.27 4.06 -7.93
N LYS A 153 12.53 4.12 -8.41
CA LYS A 153 13.73 3.97 -7.57
C LYS A 153 14.21 5.32 -7.02
N SER A 154 15.29 5.31 -6.27
CA SER A 154 15.84 6.51 -5.61
C SER A 154 16.24 7.65 -6.54
N THR A 155 16.52 7.35 -7.82
CA THR A 155 16.77 8.35 -8.87
C THR A 155 15.50 8.89 -9.51
N PHE A 156 14.32 8.50 -9.02
CA PHE A 156 12.99 8.81 -9.56
C PHE A 156 12.68 8.24 -10.95
N GLU A 157 13.57 7.40 -11.51
CA GLU A 157 13.26 6.58 -12.67
C GLU A 157 12.14 5.60 -12.31
N GLU A 158 11.08 5.61 -13.12
CA GLU A 158 9.90 4.77 -12.91
C GLU A 158 10.13 3.33 -13.35
N PHE A 159 9.53 2.40 -12.59
CA PHE A 159 9.43 1.00 -12.99
C PHE A 159 8.11 0.76 -13.75
N GLY A 160 8.13 -0.21 -14.66
CA GLY A 160 6.95 -0.72 -15.37
C GLY A 160 6.83 -2.25 -15.32
N ASP A 161 7.49 -2.84 -14.34
CA ASP A 161 7.50 -4.29 -14.09
C ASP A 161 6.27 -4.71 -13.28
N THR A 162 5.84 -5.95 -13.50
CA THR A 162 4.76 -6.61 -12.74
C THR A 162 5.36 -7.74 -11.93
N TRP A 163 5.05 -7.80 -10.63
CA TRP A 163 5.53 -8.85 -9.75
C TRP A 163 4.39 -9.55 -9.04
N LEU A 164 4.50 -10.87 -8.90
CA LEU A 164 3.54 -11.72 -8.19
C LEU A 164 4.18 -12.30 -6.93
N TRP A 165 3.55 -12.07 -5.80
CA TRP A 165 3.90 -12.65 -4.50
C TRP A 165 3.01 -13.83 -4.17
N ASN A 166 3.63 -14.94 -3.75
CA ASN A 166 2.94 -16.17 -3.35
C ASN A 166 3.01 -16.47 -1.84
N GLY A 167 3.53 -15.54 -1.03
CA GLY A 167 3.79 -15.75 0.39
C GLY A 167 5.19 -16.22 0.75
N LYS A 168 6.05 -16.42 -0.25
CA LYS A 168 7.44 -16.84 -0.01
C LYS A 168 8.44 -16.18 -0.96
N ILE A 169 8.10 -16.13 -2.25
CA ILE A 169 8.96 -15.55 -3.28
C ILE A 169 8.16 -14.60 -4.17
N TRP A 170 8.84 -13.57 -4.64
CA TRP A 170 8.37 -12.73 -5.72
C TRP A 170 8.79 -13.34 -7.05
N LYS A 171 7.88 -13.32 -8.02
CA LYS A 171 8.16 -13.70 -9.41
C LYS A 171 7.77 -12.56 -10.33
N GLU A 172 8.73 -12.06 -11.10
CA GLU A 172 8.47 -11.10 -12.17
C GLU A 172 7.67 -11.77 -13.29
N VAL A 173 6.70 -11.04 -13.84
CA VAL A 173 5.95 -11.45 -15.01
C VAL A 173 6.35 -10.52 -16.14
N ASP A 174 7.00 -11.09 -17.15
CA ASP A 174 7.27 -10.40 -18.40
C ASP A 174 5.98 -10.34 -19.21
N ASN A 175 5.27 -9.23 -19.08
CA ASN A 175 4.12 -8.88 -19.90
C ASN A 175 4.32 -7.47 -20.42
N HIS A 176 4.00 -7.26 -21.70
CA HIS A 176 4.00 -5.93 -22.31
C HIS A 176 2.80 -5.12 -21.78
N GLY A 177 2.88 -4.73 -20.51
CA GLY A 177 1.83 -4.06 -19.76
C GLY A 177 1.92 -2.53 -19.82
N PRO A 178 1.36 -1.83 -18.82
CA PRO A 178 1.36 -0.39 -18.77
C PRO A 178 2.78 0.18 -18.84
N SER A 179 2.91 1.39 -19.36
CA SER A 179 4.20 2.11 -19.32
C SER A 179 4.70 2.30 -17.88
N PRO A 180 6.02 2.40 -17.67
CA PRO A 180 6.60 2.70 -16.36
C PRO A 180 5.97 3.92 -15.70
N ARG A 181 5.51 3.77 -14.46
CA ARG A 181 4.76 4.83 -13.76
C ARG A 181 4.80 4.71 -12.25
N ARG A 182 4.59 5.83 -11.58
CA ARG A 182 4.42 5.93 -10.13
C ARG A 182 3.13 6.66 -9.76
N SER A 183 2.72 6.55 -8.50
CA SER A 183 1.57 7.27 -7.92
C SER A 183 0.25 7.05 -8.67
N HIS A 184 0.11 5.88 -9.29
CA HIS A 184 -1.16 5.42 -9.88
C HIS A 184 -2.07 4.86 -8.78
N ALA A 185 -3.32 4.54 -9.12
CA ALA A 185 -4.22 3.78 -8.25
C ALA A 185 -4.38 2.36 -8.81
N MET A 186 -4.48 1.37 -7.92
CA MET A 186 -4.67 -0.02 -8.30
C MET A 186 -5.56 -0.74 -7.27
N THR A 187 -6.58 -1.48 -7.72
CA THR A 187 -7.49 -2.22 -6.84
C THR A 187 -8.12 -3.43 -7.54
N TYR A 188 -8.44 -4.48 -6.79
CA TYR A 188 -9.24 -5.59 -7.30
C TYR A 188 -10.72 -5.18 -7.38
N VAL A 189 -11.36 -5.48 -8.50
CA VAL A 189 -12.78 -5.20 -8.76
C VAL A 189 -13.51 -6.55 -8.91
N PRO A 190 -14.27 -7.01 -7.90
CA PRO A 190 -14.92 -8.32 -7.94
C PRO A 190 -15.86 -8.51 -9.13
N GLY A 191 -16.59 -7.46 -9.54
CA GLY A 191 -17.51 -7.54 -10.69
C GLY A 191 -16.81 -7.71 -12.04
N LEU A 192 -15.53 -7.35 -12.14
CA LEU A 192 -14.69 -7.56 -13.32
C LEU A 192 -13.75 -8.74 -13.18
N THR A 193 -13.70 -9.37 -11.99
CA THR A 193 -12.75 -10.43 -11.65
C THR A 193 -11.30 -10.08 -11.98
N SER A 194 -10.92 -8.80 -11.81
CA SER A 194 -9.64 -8.29 -12.27
C SER A 194 -9.12 -7.18 -11.37
N ILE A 195 -7.81 -6.93 -11.44
CA ILE A 195 -7.23 -5.71 -10.90
C ILE A 195 -7.37 -4.61 -11.94
N VAL A 196 -7.89 -3.45 -11.54
CA VAL A 196 -7.93 -2.24 -12.36
C VAL A 196 -6.86 -1.28 -11.88
N MET A 197 -6.13 -0.70 -12.82
CA MET A 197 -5.17 0.37 -12.62
C MET A 197 -5.61 1.61 -13.39
N PHE A 198 -5.43 2.78 -12.78
CA PHE A 198 -5.76 4.04 -13.42
C PHE A 198 -4.68 5.10 -13.19
N GLY A 199 -4.33 5.79 -14.27
CA GLY A 199 -3.49 6.98 -14.29
C GLY A 199 -2.09 6.80 -13.71
N GLY A 200 -1.65 7.81 -12.95
CA GLY A 200 -0.29 7.91 -12.40
C GLY A 200 0.56 8.94 -13.13
N LEU A 201 1.87 8.87 -12.91
CA LEU A 201 2.88 9.73 -13.53
C LEU A 201 3.92 8.88 -14.24
N SER A 202 4.22 9.23 -15.49
CA SER A 202 5.30 8.64 -16.29
C SER A 202 6.09 9.76 -16.95
N ASN A 203 7.41 9.81 -16.74
CA ASN A 203 8.28 10.86 -17.29
C ASN A 203 7.76 12.29 -17.00
N GLY A 204 7.19 12.48 -15.79
CA GLY A 204 6.60 13.74 -15.36
C GLY A 204 5.23 14.09 -15.96
N GLN A 205 4.72 13.28 -16.90
CA GLN A 205 3.39 13.44 -17.49
C GLN A 205 2.34 12.68 -16.69
N ARG A 206 1.17 13.29 -16.52
CA ARG A 206 0.00 12.62 -15.93
C ARG A 206 -0.61 11.70 -16.96
N LEU A 207 -0.95 10.50 -16.51
CA LEU A 207 -1.67 9.53 -17.29
C LEU A 207 -3.13 9.50 -16.87
N ASP A 208 -4.00 9.21 -17.82
CA ASP A 208 -5.45 9.08 -17.69
C ASP A 208 -5.95 7.76 -18.30
N ASP A 209 -5.03 6.84 -18.63
CA ASP A 209 -5.31 5.51 -19.13
C ASP A 209 -5.79 4.56 -18.01
N MET A 210 -6.59 3.57 -18.42
CA MET A 210 -7.06 2.49 -17.57
C MET A 210 -6.53 1.17 -18.08
N TRP A 211 -6.04 0.34 -17.16
CA TRP A 211 -5.56 -1.01 -17.46
C TRP A 211 -6.25 -2.03 -16.58
N GLN A 212 -6.50 -3.21 -17.15
CA GLN A 212 -7.09 -4.36 -16.46
C GLN A 212 -6.14 -5.55 -16.47
N TRP A 213 -5.94 -6.15 -15.31
CA TRP A 213 -5.17 -7.38 -15.09
C TRP A 213 -6.10 -8.58 -14.93
N ASP A 214 -5.97 -9.56 -15.82
CA ASP A 214 -6.82 -10.77 -15.84
C ASP A 214 -6.30 -11.95 -14.99
N GLY A 215 -5.20 -11.75 -14.27
CA GLY A 215 -4.47 -12.81 -13.56
C GLY A 215 -3.15 -13.20 -14.21
N SER A 216 -2.92 -12.75 -15.44
CA SER A 216 -1.72 -13.08 -16.21
C SER A 216 -1.22 -11.96 -17.11
N ASN A 217 -2.12 -11.14 -17.65
CA ASN A 217 -1.82 -10.09 -18.60
C ASN A 217 -2.54 -8.80 -18.26
N TRP A 218 -1.91 -7.70 -18.65
CA TRP A 218 -2.52 -6.37 -18.67
C TRP A 218 -3.16 -6.11 -20.04
N SER A 219 -4.33 -5.47 -20.04
CA SER A 219 -5.01 -4.98 -21.23
C SER A 219 -5.48 -3.53 -21.02
N ILE A 220 -5.30 -2.68 -22.03
CA ILE A 220 -5.80 -1.30 -22.01
C ILE A 220 -7.31 -1.29 -22.28
N GLN A 221 -8.05 -0.39 -21.61
CA GLN A 221 -9.50 -0.23 -21.75
C GLN A 221 -9.87 1.09 -22.42
#